data_AF-A0A2P7MR18-F1
#
_entry.id   AF-A0A2P7MR18-F1
#
_cell.length_a   1.000
_cell.length_b   1.000
_cell.length_c   1.000
_cell.angle_alpha   90.00
_cell.angle_beta   90.00
_cell.angle_gamma   90.00
#
_symmetry.space_group_name_H-M   'P 1'
#
loop_
_entity.id
_entity.type
_entity.pdbx_description
1 polymer ?
#
loop_
_entity_poly.entity_id
_entity_poly.type
_entity_poly.pdbx_seq_one_letter_code
_entity_poly.pdbx_strand_id
1 'polypeptide(L)'
;MADVHEVGHGREIAWTLRAKQAPEHISEAWIGTSWIVEVTARGTRDGRPFQAIQLFPTSLRTTPEALPQLVRDRWSIEGWHWIRAASHGVV
;
A
#
# COMPACT_ATOMS: atom_id res chain seq x y z
N MET A 1 7.79 7.73 -0.39
CA MET A 1 7.99 6.42 0.27
C MET A 1 7.50 6.58 1.70
N ALA A 2 6.85 5.56 2.27
CA ALA A 2 6.41 5.57 3.66
C ALA A 2 6.80 4.25 4.35
N ASP A 3 7.03 4.29 5.67
CA ASP A 3 7.54 3.14 6.43
C ASP A 3 6.77 2.93 7.75
N VAL A 4 6.28 1.71 8.00
CA VAL A 4 5.51 1.36 9.20
C VAL A 4 6.16 0.19 9.90
N HIS A 5 6.28 0.25 11.22
CA HIS A 5 6.74 -0.87 12.05
C HIS A 5 5.58 -1.41 12.87
N GLU A 6 5.41 -2.73 12.83
CA GLU A 6 4.39 -3.49 13.58
C GLU A 6 5.08 -4.46 14.53
N VAL A 7 4.75 -4.38 15.81
CA VAL A 7 5.23 -5.30 16.85
C VAL A 7 4.04 -5.82 17.65
N GLY A 8 3.78 -7.12 17.60
CA GLY A 8 2.66 -7.73 18.33
C GLY A 8 2.32 -9.15 17.85
N HIS A 9 1.71 -9.97 18.72
CA HIS A 9 1.23 -11.32 18.40
C HIS A 9 2.26 -12.19 17.63
N GLY A 10 3.52 -12.21 18.08
CA GLY A 10 4.60 -12.98 17.45
C GLY A 10 5.18 -12.35 16.17
N ARG A 11 4.78 -11.12 15.83
CA ARG A 11 5.25 -10.41 14.64
C ARG A 11 6.11 -9.23 15.02
N GLU A 12 7.22 -9.08 14.30
CA GLU A 12 8.03 -7.87 14.25
C GLU A 12 8.29 -7.58 12.77
N ILE A 13 7.42 -6.78 12.15
CA ILE A 13 7.42 -6.55 10.70
C ILE A 13 7.57 -5.06 10.40
N ALA A 14 8.54 -4.74 9.55
CA ALA A 14 8.66 -3.45 8.88
C ALA A 14 7.97 -3.51 7.51
N TRP A 15 7.15 -2.50 7.22
CA TRP A 15 6.40 -2.34 5.99
C TRP A 15 6.88 -1.09 5.26
N THR A 16 7.36 -1.25 4.03
CA THR A 16 7.77 -0.14 3.16
C THR A 16 6.78 0.02 2.02
N LEU A 17 6.26 1.23 1.83
CA LEU A 17 5.34 1.59 0.76
C LEU A 17 6.03 2.49 -0.27
N ARG A 18 5.86 2.15 -1.55
CA ARG A 18 6.41 2.88 -2.69
C ARG A 18 5.36 3.07 -3.78
N ALA A 19 5.24 4.30 -4.30
CA ALA A 19 4.47 4.57 -5.50
C ALA A 19 5.29 4.21 -6.76
N LYS A 20 4.65 3.54 -7.70
CA LYS A 20 5.18 3.22 -9.03
C LYS A 20 4.14 3.68 -10.05
N GLN A 21 4.57 4.28 -11.14
CA GLN A 21 3.66 4.61 -12.23
C GLN A 21 3.03 3.31 -12.76
N ALA A 22 1.72 3.34 -13.02
CA ALA A 22 1.06 2.20 -13.65
C ALA A 22 1.65 2.01 -15.06
N PRO A 23 2.11 0.80 -15.43
CA PRO A 23 2.49 0.48 -16.79
C PRO A 23 1.32 0.70 -17.76
N GLU A 24 1.63 1.03 -19.01
CA GLU A 24 0.62 1.35 -20.04
C GLU A 24 -0.47 0.29 -20.14
N HIS A 25 -0.10 -0.98 -20.25
CA HIS A 25 -1.05 -2.11 -20.33
C HIS A 25 -1.99 -2.23 -19.11
N ILE A 26 -1.58 -1.74 -17.93
CA ILE A 26 -2.45 -1.69 -16.73
C ILE A 26 -3.40 -0.52 -16.84
N SER A 27 -2.90 0.66 -17.22
CA SER A 27 -3.74 1.86 -17.37
C SER A 27 -4.76 1.73 -18.51
N GLU A 28 -4.44 0.99 -19.56
CA GLU A 28 -5.35 0.68 -20.68
C GLU A 28 -6.47 -0.27 -20.27
N ALA A 29 -6.12 -1.37 -19.58
CA ALA A 29 -7.10 -2.35 -19.12
C ALA A 29 -7.95 -1.84 -17.94
N TRP A 30 -7.45 -0.88 -17.16
CA TRP A 30 -8.09 -0.36 -15.95
C TRP A 30 -8.13 1.16 -15.97
N ILE A 31 -9.04 1.70 -16.80
CA ILE A 31 -9.23 3.15 -16.99
C ILE A 31 -9.35 3.86 -15.64
N GLY A 32 -8.52 4.89 -15.46
CA GLY A 32 -8.48 5.67 -14.22
C GLY A 32 -7.43 5.20 -13.21
N THR A 33 -6.74 4.09 -13.46
CA THR A 33 -5.56 3.66 -12.70
C THR A 33 -4.33 4.42 -13.17
N SER A 34 -3.72 5.21 -12.29
CA SER A 34 -2.51 5.99 -12.61
C SER A 34 -1.27 5.50 -11.87
N TRP A 35 -1.47 4.75 -10.77
CA TRP A 35 -0.38 4.32 -9.90
C TRP A 35 -0.56 2.87 -9.44
N ILE A 36 0.56 2.25 -9.14
CA ILE A 36 0.68 1.00 -8.40
C ILE A 36 1.40 1.33 -7.08
N VAL A 37 0.82 0.89 -5.97
CA VAL A 37 1.47 0.94 -4.66
C VAL A 37 2.14 -0.41 -4.42
N GLU A 38 3.47 -0.40 -4.35
CA GLU A 38 4.26 -1.54 -3.94
C GLU A 38 4.42 -1.51 -2.42
N VAL A 39 4.04 -2.60 -1.77
CA VAL A 39 4.15 -2.80 -0.33
C VAL A 39 5.12 -3.95 -0.09
N THR A 40 6.22 -3.66 0.60
CA THR A 40 7.23 -4.65 0.99
C THR A 40 7.17 -4.85 2.49
N ALA A 41 6.92 -6.09 2.92
CA ALA A 41 6.96 -6.48 4.33
C ALA A 41 8.22 -7.29 4.59
N ARG A 42 8.97 -6.96 5.65
CA ARG A 42 10.17 -7.68 6.07
C ARG A 42 10.24 -7.74 7.59
N GLY A 43 10.72 -8.85 8.13
CA GLY A 43 10.94 -8.96 9.57
C GLY A 43 10.86 -10.40 10.05
N THR A 44 10.25 -10.61 11.21
CA THR A 44 10.02 -11.93 11.78
C THR A 44 8.55 -12.18 12.07
N ARG A 45 8.11 -13.42 11.84
CA ARG A 45 6.78 -13.92 12.21
C ARG A 45 6.93 -15.26 12.91
N ASP A 46 6.46 -15.34 14.15
CA ASP A 46 6.59 -16.48 15.05
C ASP A 46 8.05 -16.96 15.17
N GLY A 47 8.97 -16.00 15.28
CA GLY A 47 10.42 -16.23 15.35
C GLY A 47 11.08 -16.66 14.03
N ARG A 48 10.35 -16.71 12.91
CA ARG A 48 10.87 -17.09 11.60
C ARG A 48 11.04 -15.86 10.70
N PRO A 49 12.11 -15.78 9.88
CA PRO A 49 12.22 -14.72 8.89
C PRO A 49 11.01 -14.66 7.96
N PHE A 50 10.51 -13.45 7.74
CA PHE A 50 9.36 -13.18 6.88
C PHE A 50 9.71 -12.10 5.86
N GLN A 51 9.34 -12.34 4.61
CA GLN A 51 9.38 -11.34 3.55
C GLN A 51 8.21 -11.52 2.59
N ALA A 52 7.56 -10.43 2.22
CA ALA A 52 6.51 -10.41 1.20
C ALA A 52 6.57 -9.11 0.39
N ILE A 53 6.18 -9.19 -0.88
CA ILE A 53 5.98 -8.03 -1.74
C ILE A 53 4.59 -8.13 -2.35
N GLN A 54 3.83 -7.04 -2.32
CA GLN A 54 2.53 -6.93 -2.94
C GLN A 54 2.42 -5.67 -3.76
N LEU A 55 1.63 -5.75 -4.84
CA LEU A 55 1.39 -4.66 -5.77
C LEU A 55 -0.11 -4.37 -5.79
N PHE A 56 -0.49 -3.13 -5.52
CA PHE A 56 -1.88 -2.70 -5.50
C PHE A 56 -2.10 -1.60 -6.55
N PRO A 57 -2.84 -1.86 -7.64
CA PRO A 57 -3.27 -0.79 -8.53
C PRO A 57 -4.22 0.16 -7.78
N THR A 58 -4.13 1.46 -8.06
CA THR A 58 -4.99 2.47 -7.45
C THR A 58 -5.46 3.53 -8.43
N SER A 59 -6.72 3.93 -8.25
CA SER A 59 -7.35 5.06 -8.95
C SER A 59 -7.21 6.38 -8.19
N LEU A 60 -6.48 6.39 -7.07
CA LEU A 60 -6.21 7.61 -6.31
C LEU A 60 -5.42 8.60 -7.16
N ARG A 61 -6.01 9.78 -7.38
CA ARG A 61 -5.37 10.87 -8.11
C ARG A 61 -4.62 11.77 -7.12
N THR A 62 -3.35 11.45 -6.93
CA THR A 62 -2.43 12.23 -6.10
C THR A 62 -1.01 12.13 -6.68
N THR A 63 -0.07 12.89 -6.14
CA THR A 63 1.34 12.82 -6.53
C THR A 63 2.00 11.55 -5.97
N PRO A 64 3.05 11.01 -6.62
CA PRO A 64 3.73 9.80 -6.15
C PRO A 64 4.44 9.99 -4.79
N GLU A 65 4.73 11.23 -4.40
CA GLU A 65 5.31 11.55 -3.10
C GLU A 65 4.27 11.43 -1.98
N ALA A 66 3.05 11.92 -2.23
CA ALA A 66 1.96 11.92 -1.26
C ALA A 66 1.22 10.58 -1.20
N LEU A 67 1.23 9.79 -2.28
CA LEU A 67 0.49 8.53 -2.38
C LEU A 67 0.85 7.53 -1.25
N PRO A 68 2.12 7.22 -0.95
CA PRO A 68 2.46 6.26 0.10
C PRO A 68 1.97 6.70 1.49
N GLN A 69 2.01 8.00 1.76
CA GLN A 69 1.55 8.55 3.04
C GLN A 69 0.03 8.46 3.15
N LEU A 70 -0.69 8.84 2.11
CA LEU A 70 -2.16 8.75 2.07
C LEU A 70 -2.65 7.31 2.18
N VAL A 71 -1.95 6.35 1.57
CA VAL A 71 -2.25 4.92 1.70
C VAL A 71 -1.98 4.45 3.12
N ARG A 72 -0.86 4.86 3.73
CA ARG A 72 -0.54 4.54 5.13
C ARG A 72 -1.61 5.07 6.08
N ASP A 73 -1.95 6.35 5.98
CA ASP A 73 -2.86 7.01 6.92
C ASP A 73 -4.28 6.43 6.85
N ARG A 74 -4.67 5.94 5.67
CA ARG A 74 -5.97 5.32 5.42
C ARG A 74 -6.05 3.86 5.84
N TRP A 75 -4.93 3.20 6.12
CA TRP A 75 -4.85 1.75 6.35
C TRP A 75 -4.61 1.43 7.84
N SER A 76 -5.48 0.61 8.44
CA SER A 76 -5.12 -0.25 9.58
C SER A 76 -4.54 -1.57 9.05
N ILE A 77 -3.21 -1.73 9.10
CA ILE A 77 -2.47 -2.86 8.50
C ILE A 77 -2.87 -4.23 9.09
N GLU A 78 -3.67 -4.26 10.16
CA GLU A 78 -4.15 -5.50 10.80
C GLU A 78 -5.06 -6.39 9.93
N GLY A 79 -5.58 -5.93 8.79
CA GLY A 79 -6.73 -6.61 8.13
C GLY A 79 -6.62 -7.04 6.66
N TRP A 80 -5.58 -6.73 5.89
CA TRP A 80 -5.54 -7.02 4.42
C TRP A 80 -6.75 -6.52 3.60
N HIS A 81 -7.54 -5.57 4.11
CA HIS A 81 -8.78 -5.13 3.46
C HIS A 81 -8.58 -3.85 2.64
N TRP A 82 -8.59 -4.05 1.31
CA TRP A 82 -8.81 -3.15 0.16
C TRP A 82 -8.56 -1.63 0.26
N ILE A 83 -7.92 -1.08 -0.79
CA ILE A 83 -7.94 0.35 -1.11
C ILE A 83 -9.14 0.61 -2.02
N ARG A 84 -10.26 1.11 -1.49
CA ARG A 84 -11.27 1.81 -2.29
C ARG A 84 -11.22 3.27 -1.90
N ALA A 85 -11.35 4.13 -2.92
CA ALA A 85 -11.67 5.52 -2.71
C ALA A 85 -12.92 5.56 -1.81
N ALA A 86 -12.82 6.16 -0.62
CA ALA A 86 -14.00 6.75 -0.03
C ALA A 86 -14.09 8.08 -0.73
N SER A 87 -15.20 8.28 -1.42
CA SER A 87 -15.76 9.60 -1.59
C SER A 87 -15.66 10.29 -0.22
N HIS A 88 -14.76 11.28 -0.10
CA HIS A 88 -14.98 12.32 0.88
C HIS A 88 -16.26 13.00 0.41
N GLY A 89 -17.37 12.73 1.12
CA GLY A 89 -18.58 13.50 0.96
C GLY A 89 -18.22 14.95 1.24
N VAL A 90 -18.20 15.76 0.19
CA VAL A 90 -18.44 17.18 0.34
C VAL A 90 -19.93 17.28 0.71
N VAL A 91 -20.17 17.94 1.85
CA VAL A 91 -21.49 18.32 2.36
C VAL A 91 -22.36 19.02 1.31
#